data_AF-A0AA88VJR7-F1
#
_entry.id   AF-A0AA88VJR7-F1
#
_cell.length_a   1.000
_cell.length_b   1.000
_cell.length_c   1.000
_cell.angle_alpha   90.00
_cell.angle_beta   90.00
_cell.angle_gamma   90.00
#
_symmetry.space_group_name_H-M   'P 1'
#
loop_
_entity.id
_entity.type
_entity.pdbx_description
1 polymer ?
#
loop_
_entity_poly.entity_id
_entity_poly.type
_entity_poly.pdbx_seq_one_letter_code
_entity_poly.pdbx_strand_id
1 'polypeptide(L)'
;MDFCSFLTSSWASFTIFVILMLLFPWLSRKRGNYVIYYPNRIWRGLDPFENGARTRSPFDWIREALSSSEADVIALSGVDTAVYLVFFTTGLSPLHTPDEAQGSDPAGWRSVSRVQSGDFSVA
;
A
#
# COMPACT_ATOMS: atom_id res chain seq x y z
N MET A 1 2.32 21.47 21.31
CA MET A 1 2.17 22.02 19.95
C MET A 1 0.94 22.89 19.94
N ASP A 2 1.02 24.09 19.36
CA ASP A 2 -0.11 24.99 19.28
C ASP A 2 -1.13 24.43 18.29
N PHE A 3 -2.33 24.11 18.77
CA PHE A 3 -3.39 23.51 17.94
C PHE A 3 -3.69 24.33 16.69
N CYS A 4 -3.64 25.65 16.78
CA CYS A 4 -3.79 26.55 15.63
C CYS A 4 -2.70 26.33 14.58
N SER A 5 -1.43 26.15 14.97
CA SER A 5 -0.34 25.88 14.02
C SER A 5 -0.52 24.54 13.30
N PHE A 6 -0.96 23.51 14.03
CA PHE A 6 -1.31 22.22 13.45
C PHE A 6 -2.48 22.35 12.48
N LEU A 7 -3.56 23.03 12.89
CA LEU A 7 -4.76 23.19 12.08
C LEU A 7 -4.48 23.99 10.81
N THR A 8 -3.69 25.06 10.89
CA THR A 8 -3.27 25.84 9.72
C THR A 8 -2.42 25.01 8.76
N SER A 9 -1.44 24.25 9.27
CA SER A 9 -0.59 23.40 8.41
C SER A 9 -1.36 22.24 7.75
N SER A 10 -2.30 21.65 8.50
CA SER A 10 -3.20 20.61 8.02
C SER A 10 -4.15 21.16 6.97
N TRP A 11 -4.77 22.32 7.23
CA TRP A 11 -5.69 22.96 6.29
C TRP A 11 -5.01 23.39 4.99
N ALA A 12 -3.82 23.97 5.08
CA ALA A 12 -3.05 24.36 3.89
C ALA A 12 -2.73 23.14 3.02
N SER A 13 -2.21 22.07 3.63
CA SER A 13 -1.88 20.82 2.93
C SER A 13 -3.13 20.15 2.35
N PHE A 14 -4.22 20.10 3.11
CA PHE A 14 -5.50 19.56 2.66
C PHE A 14 -6.11 20.36 1.50
N THR A 15 -6.04 21.69 1.56
CA THR A 15 -6.54 22.55 0.48
C THR A 15 -5.76 22.31 -0.81
N ILE A 16 -4.42 22.23 -0.73
CA ILE A 16 -3.58 21.91 -1.89
C ILE A 16 -3.93 20.50 -2.42
N PHE A 17 -4.08 19.52 -1.53
CA PHE A 17 -4.50 18.16 -1.91
C PHE A 17 -5.82 18.16 -2.68
N VAL A 18 -6.84 18.89 -2.22
CA VAL A 18 -8.13 19.00 -2.90
C VAL A 18 -7.99 19.66 -4.27
N ILE A 19 -7.22 20.74 -4.38
CA ILE A 19 -6.97 21.41 -5.67
C ILE A 19 -6.32 20.45 -6.67
N LEU A 20 -5.28 19.72 -6.23
CA LEU A 20 -4.60 18.73 -7.07
C LEU A 20 -5.53 17.58 -7.45
N MET A 21 -6.37 17.13 -6.51
CA MET A 21 -7.32 16.06 -6.75
C MET A 21 -8.42 16.43 -7.75
N LEU A 22 -8.78 17.71 -7.86
CA LEU A 22 -9.68 18.22 -8.91
C LEU A 22 -8.95 18.47 -10.24
N LEU A 23 -7.67 18.89 -10.18
CA LEU A 23 -6.86 19.16 -11.35
C LEU A 23 -6.56 17.88 -12.15
N PHE A 24 -6.27 16.77 -11.46
CA PHE A 24 -5.97 15.47 -12.06
C PHE A 24 -7.05 14.97 -13.05
N PRO A 25 -8.33 14.81 -12.66
CA PRO A 25 -9.38 14.36 -13.57
C PRO A 25 -9.70 15.39 -14.66
N TRP A 26 -9.48 16.68 -14.40
CA TRP A 26 -9.60 17.71 -15.42
C TRP A 26 -8.54 17.57 -16.51
N LEU A 27 -7.27 17.35 -16.14
CA LEU A 27 -6.18 17.13 -17.08
C LEU A 27 -6.28 15.77 -17.78
N SER A 28 -6.69 14.72 -17.07
CA SER A 28 -6.87 13.37 -17.62
C SER A 28 -8.02 13.29 -18.64
N ARG A 29 -8.96 14.24 -18.63
CA ARG A 29 -10.06 14.30 -19.61
C ARG A 29 -9.61 14.84 -20.98
N LYS A 30 -8.51 15.59 -21.04
CA LYS A 30 -7.99 16.11 -22.32
C LYS A 30 -7.40 14.97 -23.14
N ARG A 31 -7.93 14.75 -24.34
CA ARG A 31 -7.45 13.70 -25.26
C ARG A 31 -5.95 13.81 -25.54
N GLY A 32 -5.37 15.00 -25.64
CA GLY A 32 -3.91 15.13 -25.84
C GLY A 32 -3.04 14.54 -24.71
N ASN A 33 -3.61 14.25 -23.53
CA ASN A 33 -2.86 13.82 -22.34
C ASN A 33 -2.94 12.31 -22.09
N TYR A 34 -3.53 11.53 -23.00
CA TYR A 34 -3.68 10.07 -22.82
C TYR A 34 -2.32 9.36 -22.76
N VAL A 35 -1.31 9.84 -23.51
CA VAL A 35 0.03 9.26 -23.56
C VAL A 35 0.74 9.33 -22.22
N ILE A 36 0.52 10.43 -21.47
CA ILE A 36 1.17 10.67 -20.18
C ILE A 36 0.48 9.89 -19.07
N TYR A 37 -0.86 9.83 -19.07
CA TYR A 37 -1.61 9.18 -17.98
C TYR A 37 -1.83 7.68 -18.16
N TYR A 38 -1.83 7.17 -19.40
CA TYR A 38 -2.13 5.77 -19.67
C TYR A 38 -1.06 5.08 -20.55
N PRO A 39 0.24 5.24 -20.25
CA PRO A 39 1.29 4.63 -21.06
C PRO A 39 1.16 3.09 -21.05
N ASN A 40 1.00 2.47 -19.87
CA ASN A 40 0.90 1.01 -19.75
C ASN A 40 -0.25 0.41 -20.60
N ARG A 41 -1.35 1.16 -20.80
CA ARG A 41 -2.46 0.73 -21.67
C ARG A 41 -2.05 0.77 -23.15
N ILE A 42 -1.35 1.82 -23.57
CA ILE A 42 -0.82 1.97 -24.94
C ILE A 42 0.17 0.85 -25.26
N TRP A 43 1.09 0.54 -24.34
CA TRP A 43 2.05 -0.55 -24.51
C TRP A 43 1.39 -1.92 -24.65
N ARG A 44 0.22 -2.11 -24.05
CA ARG A 44 -0.56 -3.35 -24.09
C ARG A 44 -1.54 -3.41 -25.27
N GLY A 45 -1.59 -2.39 -26.12
CA GLY A 45 -2.54 -2.29 -27.23
C GLY A 45 -4.00 -2.17 -26.78
N LEU A 46 -4.23 -1.80 -25.51
CA LEU A 46 -5.56 -1.55 -24.97
C LEU A 46 -5.94 -0.10 -25.28
N ASP A 47 -7.19 0.11 -25.69
CA ASP A 47 -7.69 1.47 -25.84
C ASP A 47 -7.58 2.20 -24.49
N PRO A 48 -7.04 3.43 -24.44
CA PRO A 48 -7.03 4.24 -23.23
C PRO A 48 -8.45 4.47 -22.70
N PHE A 49 -9.44 4.27 -23.56
CA PHE A 49 -10.86 4.41 -23.34
C PHE A 49 -11.57 3.10 -23.70
N GLU A 50 -11.22 1.97 -23.06
CA GLU A 50 -12.13 0.82 -22.98
C GLU A 50 -13.50 1.35 -22.54
N ASN A 51 -14.48 1.37 -23.46
CA ASN A 51 -15.84 1.89 -23.29
C ASN A 51 -16.09 3.40 -23.49
N GLY A 52 -15.29 4.09 -24.33
CA GLY A 52 -15.71 5.33 -25.01
C GLY A 52 -16.32 6.42 -24.10
N ALA A 53 -15.50 7.39 -23.69
CA ALA A 53 -15.99 8.65 -23.12
C ALA A 53 -16.99 8.53 -21.95
N ARG A 54 -16.90 7.49 -21.12
CA ARG A 54 -17.56 7.54 -19.82
C ARG A 54 -16.81 8.58 -19.01
N THR A 55 -17.43 9.74 -18.84
CA THR A 55 -16.99 10.84 -17.99
C THR A 55 -16.54 10.28 -16.65
N ARG A 56 -15.25 9.97 -16.51
CA ARG A 56 -14.69 9.53 -15.23
C ARG A 56 -14.93 10.68 -14.27
N SER A 57 -15.85 10.46 -13.35
CA SER A 57 -16.03 11.33 -12.19
C SER A 57 -14.67 11.43 -11.49
N PRO A 58 -14.37 12.53 -10.80
CA PRO A 58 -13.12 12.67 -10.05
C PRO A 58 -12.91 11.55 -9.01
N PHE A 59 -13.92 10.71 -8.75
CA PHE A 59 -13.86 9.59 -7.82
C PHE A 59 -13.89 8.21 -8.51
N ASP A 60 -14.15 8.14 -9.82
CA ASP A 60 -14.23 6.85 -10.52
C ASP A 60 -12.90 6.13 -10.52
N TRP A 61 -11.77 6.85 -10.62
CA TRP A 61 -10.44 6.24 -10.51
C TRP A 61 -10.16 5.68 -9.11
N ILE A 62 -10.72 6.29 -8.04
CA ILE A 62 -10.62 5.78 -6.67
C ILE A 62 -11.40 4.48 -6.56
N ARG A 63 -12.63 4.48 -7.07
CA ARG A 63 -13.49 3.29 -7.06
C ARG A 63 -12.85 2.14 -7.85
N GLU A 64 -12.30 2.43 -9.03
CA GLU A 64 -11.57 1.47 -9.86
C GLU A 64 -10.35 0.90 -9.12
N ALA A 65 -9.55 1.77 -8.48
CA ALA A 65 -8.37 1.37 -7.73
C ALA A 65 -8.71 0.48 -6.54
N LEU A 66 -9.82 0.76 -5.84
CA LEU A 66 -10.29 -0.03 -4.71
C LEU A 66 -10.98 -1.34 -5.12
N SER A 67 -11.59 -1.40 -6.32
CA SER A 67 -12.20 -2.63 -6.82
C SER A 67 -11.21 -3.58 -7.50
N SER A 68 -9.99 -3.13 -7.78
CA SER A 68 -8.96 -3.93 -8.43
C SER A 68 -8.42 -4.99 -7.48
N SER A 69 -8.32 -6.24 -7.93
CA SER A 69 -7.80 -7.33 -7.11
C SER A 69 -6.27 -7.37 -7.12
N GLU A 70 -5.66 -8.01 -6.12
CA GLU A 70 -4.21 -8.25 -6.09
C GLU A 70 -3.74 -9.05 -7.31
N ALA A 71 -4.54 -10.02 -7.76
CA ALA A 71 -4.26 -10.80 -8.96
C ALA A 71 -4.21 -9.92 -10.21
N ASP A 72 -5.11 -8.93 -10.32
CA ASP A 72 -5.08 -7.95 -11.41
C ASP A 72 -3.83 -7.07 -11.32
N VAL A 73 -3.44 -6.60 -10.14
CA VAL A 73 -2.21 -5.81 -9.96
C VAL A 73 -0.97 -6.60 -10.35
N ILE A 74 -0.87 -7.88 -9.94
CA ILE A 74 0.25 -8.75 -10.29
C ILE A 74 0.30 -8.97 -11.81
N ALA A 75 -0.85 -9.20 -12.45
CA ALA A 75 -0.92 -9.38 -13.90
C ALA A 75 -0.63 -8.07 -14.68
N LEU A 76 -0.95 -6.90 -14.12
CA LEU A 76 -0.82 -5.61 -14.80
C LEU A 76 0.52 -4.89 -14.56
N SER A 77 1.12 -5.09 -13.39
CA SER A 77 2.31 -4.33 -12.95
C SER A 77 3.43 -5.24 -12.41
N GLY A 78 3.14 -6.52 -12.20
CA GLY A 78 4.10 -7.48 -11.65
C GLY A 78 4.05 -7.60 -10.13
N VAL A 79 4.76 -8.60 -9.61
CA VAL A 79 4.79 -8.95 -8.18
C VAL A 79 5.43 -7.85 -7.33
N ASP A 80 6.45 -7.16 -7.84
CA ASP A 80 7.16 -6.09 -7.14
C ASP A 80 6.20 -4.95 -6.70
N THR A 81 5.33 -4.50 -7.61
CA THR A 81 4.31 -3.49 -7.31
C THR A 81 3.29 -3.99 -6.28
N ALA A 82 2.90 -5.27 -6.35
CA ALA A 82 1.97 -5.85 -5.38
C ALA A 82 2.56 -5.87 -3.97
N VAL A 83 3.85 -6.21 -3.82
CA VAL A 83 4.56 -6.18 -2.54
C VAL A 83 4.57 -4.76 -1.95
N TYR A 84 4.80 -3.72 -2.78
CA TYR A 84 4.72 -2.34 -2.31
C TYR A 84 3.32 -1.95 -1.79
N LEU A 85 2.24 -2.37 -2.47
CA LEU A 85 0.88 -2.10 -2.00
C LEU A 85 0.57 -2.82 -0.68
N VAL A 86 1.00 -4.08 -0.53
CA VAL A 86 0.88 -4.85 0.72
C VAL A 86 1.67 -4.17 1.85
N PHE A 87 2.84 -3.62 1.55
CA PHE A 87 3.61 -2.86 2.54
C PHE A 87 2.85 -1.61 3.02
N PHE A 88 2.21 -0.86 2.12
CA PHE A 88 1.38 0.29 2.49
C PHE A 88 0.15 -0.10 3.33
N THR A 89 -0.52 -1.22 3.04
CA THR A 89 -1.67 -1.68 3.83
C THR A 89 -1.26 -2.23 5.20
N THR A 90 -0.08 -2.84 5.29
CA THR A 90 0.48 -3.31 6.57
C THR A 90 0.79 -2.14 7.49
N GLY A 91 1.33 -1.03 6.96
CA GLY A 91 1.57 0.21 7.72
C GLY A 91 0.29 0.93 8.19
N LEU A 92 -0.84 0.69 7.53
CA LEU A 92 -2.17 1.15 7.96
C LEU A 92 -2.87 0.21 8.94
N SER A 93 -2.27 -0.95 9.23
CA SER A 93 -2.76 -1.93 10.20
C SER A 93 -2.02 -1.89 11.55
N PRO A 94 -1.81 -0.75 12.24
CA PRO A 94 -1.36 -0.79 13.63
C PRO A 94 -2.57 -0.89 14.57
N LEU A 95 -3.25 -2.04 14.59
CA LEU A 95 -4.04 -2.49 15.76
C LEU A 95 -4.38 -3.99 15.69
N HIS A 96 -3.38 -4.85 15.50
CA HIS A 96 -3.44 -6.19 16.07
C HIS A 96 -2.32 -6.26 17.10
N THR A 97 -2.61 -5.80 18.32
CA THR A 97 -1.92 -6.30 19.51
C THR A 97 -1.97 -7.82 19.42
N PRO A 98 -0.85 -8.55 19.32
CA PRO A 98 -0.88 -9.95 19.70
C PRO A 98 -1.34 -9.94 21.16
N ASP A 99 -2.54 -10.44 21.40
CA ASP A 99 -3.04 -10.68 22.74
C ASP A 99 -1.91 -11.33 23.54
N GLU A 100 -1.56 -10.72 24.66
CA GLU A 100 -0.71 -11.33 25.65
C GLU A 100 -1.23 -12.76 25.85
N ALA A 101 -0.38 -13.73 25.53
CA ALA A 101 -0.56 -15.11 25.92
C ALA A 101 -0.46 -15.18 27.45
N GLN A 102 -1.54 -14.80 28.13
CA GLN A 102 -1.73 -15.02 29.55
C GLN A 102 -2.19 -16.47 29.73
N GLY A 103 -1.21 -17.38 29.72
CA GLY A 103 -1.46 -18.79 29.98
C GLY A 103 -0.31 -19.71 29.60
N SER A 104 0.79 -19.70 30.35
CA SER A 104 1.59 -20.91 30.65
C SER A 104 2.78 -20.62 31.57
N ASP A 105 2.68 -21.17 32.78
CA ASP A 105 3.72 -21.63 33.71
C ASP A 105 5.14 -20.99 33.76
N PRO A 106 5.58 -20.48 34.93
CA PRO A 106 6.95 -20.02 35.16
C PRO A 106 7.92 -21.16 35.54
N ALA A 107 7.89 -22.32 34.87
CA ALA A 107 8.68 -23.49 35.30
C ALA A 107 9.30 -24.37 34.19
N GLY A 108 9.50 -23.86 32.97
CA GLY A 108 9.93 -24.69 31.82
C GLY A 108 11.40 -24.62 31.38
N TRP A 109 12.18 -23.62 31.79
CA TRP A 109 13.42 -23.26 31.06
C TRP A 109 14.75 -23.61 31.77
N ARG A 110 14.74 -24.45 32.81
CA ARG A 110 15.96 -24.85 33.56
C ARG A 110 16.65 -26.14 33.10
N SER A 111 16.32 -26.69 31.92
CA SER A 111 16.81 -28.03 31.53
C SER A 111 17.63 -28.09 30.23
N VAL A 112 17.94 -26.98 29.56
CA VAL A 112 18.75 -26.99 28.32
C VAL A 112 20.03 -26.15 28.46
N SER A 113 20.85 -26.45 29.47
CA SER A 113 22.18 -25.85 29.60
C SER A 113 23.17 -26.68 30.42
N ARG A 114 23.15 -28.02 30.26
CA ARG A 114 24.22 -28.88 30.81
C ARG A 114 24.36 -30.24 30.11
N VAL A 115 24.72 -30.28 28.82
CA VAL A 115 25.47 -31.41 28.23
C VAL A 115 26.32 -30.89 27.07
N GLN A 116 27.38 -30.13 27.37
CA GLN A 116 28.48 -29.92 26.42
C GLN A 116 29.76 -29.57 27.19
N SER A 117 30.30 -30.54 27.92
CA SER A 117 31.62 -30.47 28.55
C SER A 117 32.17 -31.87 28.81
N GLY A 118 33.26 -32.25 28.12
CA GLY A 118 34.04 -33.48 28.30
C GLY A 118 33.47 -34.68 27.53
N ASP A 119 34.17 -35.44 26.69
CA ASP A 119 35.61 -35.61 26.46
C ASP A 119 35.81 -36.10 25.02
N PHE A 120 36.70 -35.46 24.26
CA PHE A 120 37.28 -36.03 23.04
C PHE A 120 38.74 -36.35 23.36
N SER A 121 39.01 -37.59 23.76
CA SER A 121 40.36 -38.09 23.97
C SER A 121 40.83 -38.79 22.69
N VAL A 122 41.89 -38.26 22.11
CA VAL A 122 42.64 -38.84 20.98
C VAL A 122 43.90 -39.47 21.57
N ALA A 123 43.94 -40.81 21.60
CA ALA A 123 45.11 -41.69 21.45
C ALA A 123 44.65 -43.14 21.55
#